data_AF-A0A7K5Q9S8-F1
#
_entry.id   AF-A0A7K5Q9S8-F1
#
_cell.length_a   1.000
_cell.length_b   1.000
_cell.length_c   1.000
_cell.angle_alpha   90.00
_cell.angle_beta   90.00
_cell.angle_gamma   90.00
#
_symmetry.space_group_name_H-M   'P 1'
#
loop_
_entity.id
_entity.type
_entity.pdbx_description
1 polymer ?
#
loop_
_entity_poly.entity_id
_entity_poly.type
_entity_poly.pdbx_seq_one_letter_code
_entity_poly.pdbx_strand_id
1 'polypeptide(L)' 'RGRRRVLLEAALAQARGRRRAAMTGAGLERHLQALAAVANQMRLRPPFLTEVLGQPWALAFSPAPRPHPPLLPHPLRPAG' A
#
# COMPACT_ATOMS: atom_id res chain seq x y z
N ARG A 1 -20.16 -11.91 20.83
CA ARG A 1 -18.87 -12.24 20.17
C ARG A 1 -18.96 -12.33 18.63
N GLY A 2 -20.11 -12.68 18.03
CA GLY A 2 -20.25 -12.80 16.55
C GLY A 2 -20.04 -11.51 15.73
N ARG A 3 -20.61 -10.37 16.14
CA ARG A 3 -20.56 -9.11 15.36
C ARG A 3 -19.15 -8.60 15.06
N ARG A 4 -18.22 -8.66 16.04
CA ARG A 4 -16.83 -8.21 15.84
C ARG A 4 -16.09 -9.09 14.82
N ARG A 5 -16.36 -10.39 14.82
CA ARG A 5 -15.77 -11.33 13.85
C ARG A 5 -16.25 -11.03 12.44
N VAL A 6 -17.54 -10.80 12.25
CA VAL A 6 -18.12 -10.43 10.94
C VAL A 6 -17.49 -9.14 10.40
N LEU A 7 -17.36 -8.11 11.26
CA LEU A 7 -16.71 -6.84 10.87
C LEU A 7 -15.24 -7.04 10.50
N LEU A 8 -14.51 -7.87 11.25
CA LEU A 8 -13.11 -8.16 10.96
C LEU A 8 -12.96 -8.90 9.62
N GLU A 9 -13.79 -9.90 9.36
CA GLU A 9 -13.79 -10.66 8.11
C GLU A 9 -14.11 -9.75 6.91
N ALA A 10 -15.08 -8.84 7.04
CA ALA A 10 -15.43 -7.87 6.01
C ALA A 10 -14.27 -6.88 5.74
N ALA A 11 -13.66 -6.32 6.80
CA ALA A 11 -12.53 -5.41 6.67
C ALA A 11 -11.33 -6.09 5.98
N LEU A 12 -11.06 -7.35 6.33
CA LEU A 12 -9.99 -8.13 5.74
C LEU A 12 -10.24 -8.45 4.27
N ALA A 13 -11.47 -8.80 3.90
CA ALA A 13 -11.87 -9.01 2.52
C ALA A 13 -11.68 -7.73 1.68
N GLN A 14 -12.09 -6.58 2.22
CA GLN A 14 -11.92 -5.28 1.58
C GLN A 14 -10.44 -4.92 1.39
N ALA A 15 -9.62 -5.07 2.44
CA ALA A 15 -8.18 -4.80 2.37
C ALA A 15 -7.46 -5.68 1.34
N ARG A 16 -7.79 -6.98 1.29
CA ARG A 16 -7.25 -7.92 0.29
C ARG A 16 -7.70 -7.56 -1.13
N GLY A 17 -8.95 -7.16 -1.31
CA GLY A 17 -9.48 -6.67 -2.59
C GLY A 17 -8.71 -5.46 -3.10
N ARG A 18 -8.58 -4.42 -2.25
CA ARG A 18 -7.82 -3.21 -2.57
C ARG A 18 -6.36 -3.50 -2.91
N ARG A 19 -5.69 -4.38 -2.15
CA ARG A 19 -4.32 -4.80 -2.43
C ARG A 19 -4.21 -5.48 -3.80
N ARG A 20 -5.12 -6.39 -4.14
CA ARG A 20 -5.11 -7.06 -5.46
C ARG A 20 -5.28 -6.04 -6.59
N ALA A 21 -6.24 -5.14 -6.49
CA ALA A 21 -6.42 -4.07 -7.48
C ALA A 21 -5.16 -3.20 -7.64
N ALA A 22 -4.54 -2.80 -6.53
CA ALA A 22 -3.30 -2.02 -6.57
C ALA A 22 -2.15 -2.79 -7.25
N MET A 23 -2.01 -4.10 -6.99
CA MET A 23 -0.98 -4.94 -7.61
C MET A 23 -1.17 -5.13 -9.12
N THR A 24 -2.40 -4.98 -9.63
CA THR A 24 -2.69 -5.04 -11.07
C THR A 24 -2.81 -3.67 -11.72
N GLY A 25 -2.35 -2.60 -11.05
CA GLY A 25 -2.40 -1.23 -11.57
C GLY A 25 -3.78 -0.56 -11.52
N ALA A 26 -4.80 -1.21 -10.97
CA ALA A 26 -6.14 -0.65 -10.79
C ALA A 26 -6.29 0.16 -9.48
N GLY A 27 -5.17 0.53 -8.84
CA GLY A 27 -5.15 1.41 -7.66
C GLY A 27 -5.38 2.87 -8.05
N LEU A 28 -6.04 3.66 -7.19
CA LEU A 28 -6.41 5.04 -7.50
C LEU A 28 -5.22 6.00 -7.38
N GLU A 29 -4.33 5.76 -6.44
CA GLU A 29 -3.27 6.68 -6.02
C GLU A 29 -2.34 7.07 -7.17
N ARG A 30 -1.93 6.08 -7.99
CA ARG A 30 -1.06 6.31 -9.14
C ARG A 30 -1.76 7.09 -10.26
N HIS A 31 -3.07 6.89 -10.45
CA HIS A 31 -3.86 7.65 -11.41
C HIS A 31 -4.00 9.11 -10.98
N LEU A 32 -4.29 9.38 -9.70
CA LEU A 32 -4.35 10.74 -9.16
C LEU A 32 -3.00 11.45 -9.27
N GLN A 33 -1.90 10.74 -8.98
CA GLN A 33 -0.55 11.29 -9.13
C GLN A 33 -0.22 11.64 -10.58
N ALA A 34 -0.61 10.78 -11.54
CA ALA A 34 -0.42 11.04 -12.96
C ALA A 34 -1.23 12.26 -13.43
N LEU A 35 -2.51 12.35 -13.04
CA LEU A 35 -3.36 13.50 -13.34
C LEU A 35 -2.80 14.80 -12.76
N ALA A 36 -2.27 14.76 -11.54
CA ALA A 36 -1.61 15.90 -10.91
C ALA A 36 -0.36 16.34 -11.67
N ALA A 37 0.46 15.39 -12.13
CA ALA A 37 1.64 15.69 -12.93
C ALA A 37 1.29 16.39 -14.25
N VAL A 38 0.29 15.87 -14.97
CA VAL A 38 -0.20 16.47 -16.22
C VAL A 38 -0.82 17.84 -15.98
N ALA A 39 -1.68 17.98 -14.97
CA ALA A 39 -2.29 19.26 -14.61
C ALA A 39 -1.22 20.33 -14.31
N ASN A 40 -0.14 19.96 -13.60
CA ASN A 40 0.97 20.86 -13.33
C ASN A 40 1.70 21.28 -14.62
N GLN A 41 1.97 20.35 -15.54
CA GLN A 41 2.59 20.66 -16.83
C GLN A 41 1.73 21.63 -17.66
N MET A 42 0.41 21.47 -17.59
CA MET A 42 -0.56 22.33 -18.28
C MET A 42 -0.91 23.62 -17.51
N ARG A 43 -0.33 23.84 -16.32
CA ARG A 43 -0.65 24.96 -15.41
C ARG A 43 -2.14 25.03 -15.04
N LEU A 44 -2.80 23.88 -14.97
CA LEU A 44 -4.18 23.74 -14.52
C LEU A 44 -4.24 23.43 -13.02
N ARG A 45 -5.29 23.91 -12.35
CA ARG A 45 -5.60 23.56 -10.95
C ARG A 45 -7.03 23.02 -10.82
N PRO A 46 -7.28 21.76 -11.21
CA PRO A 46 -8.60 21.17 -11.06
C PRO A 46 -9.01 21.15 -9.58
N PRO A 47 -10.24 21.58 -9.24
CA PRO A 47 -10.68 21.65 -7.84
C PRO A 47 -10.65 20.27 -7.17
N PHE A 48 -11.02 19.20 -7.89
CA PHE A 48 -11.00 17.83 -7.35
C PHE A 48 -9.58 17.36 -6.97
N LEU A 49 -8.56 17.72 -7.76
CA LEU A 49 -7.17 17.35 -7.45
C LEU A 49 -6.67 18.11 -6.24
N THR A 50 -7.08 19.37 -6.10
CA THR A 50 -6.72 20.19 -4.95
C THR A 50 -7.31 19.60 -3.67
N GLU A 51 -8.58 19.19 -3.72
CA GLU A 51 -9.27 18.57 -2.58
C GLU A 51 -8.65 17.22 -2.20
N VAL A 52 -8.46 16.32 -3.16
CA VAL A 52 -7.98 14.95 -2.88
C VAL A 52 -6.52 14.91 -2.46
N LEU A 53 -5.67 15.78 -3.02
CA LEU A 53 -4.25 15.86 -2.67
C LEU A 53 -4.01 16.70 -1.41
N GLY A 54 -4.95 17.55 -1.02
CA GLY A 54 -4.88 18.34 0.21
C GLY A 54 -5.13 17.54 1.48
N GLN A 55 -5.62 16.30 1.39
CA GLN A 55 -5.85 15.43 2.53
C GLN A 55 -4.52 14.89 3.10
N PRO A 56 -4.25 15.00 4.40
CA PRO A 56 -3.02 14.48 4.99
C PRO A 56 -2.98 12.96 5.01
N TRP A 57 -1.84 12.38 4.60
CA TRP A 57 -1.60 10.94 4.64
C TRP A 57 -1.13 10.55 6.05
N ALA A 58 -2.08 10.39 6.97
CA ALA A 58 -1.80 10.22 8.40
C ALA A 58 -1.04 8.93 8.76
N LEU A 59 -1.03 7.91 7.89
CA LEU A 59 -0.40 6.62 8.15
C LEU A 59 0.27 6.07 6.89
N ALA A 60 1.59 5.84 6.97
CA ALA A 60 2.35 5.13 5.96
C ALA A 60 2.81 3.77 6.51
N PHE A 61 2.56 2.69 5.76
CA PHE A 61 2.99 1.34 6.14
C PHE A 61 3.51 0.61 4.90
N SER A 62 4.71 0.03 5.01
CA SER A 62 5.27 -0.87 4.01
C SER A 62 5.45 -2.25 4.64
N PRO A 63 4.80 -3.31 4.12
CA PRO A 63 5.10 -4.66 4.56
C PRO A 63 6.45 -5.07 4.01
N ALA A 64 7.49 -5.02 4.83
CA ALA A 64 8.75 -5.69 4.52
C ALA A 64 8.54 -7.21 4.72
N PRO A 65 8.91 -8.08 3.76
CA PRO A 65 9.04 -9.49 4.06
C PRO A 65 10.04 -9.61 5.21
N ARG A 66 9.60 -10.14 6.36
CA ARG A 66 10.56 -10.52 7.40
C ARG A 66 11.43 -11.60 6.77
N PRO A 67 12.78 -11.45 6.73
CA PRO A 67 13.61 -12.57 6.35
C PRO A 67 13.23 -13.75 7.24
N HIS A 68 13.10 -14.93 6.63
CA HIS A 68 13.05 -16.16 7.41
C HIS A 68 14.31 -16.17 8.27
N PRO A 69 14.23 -16.23 9.62
CA PRO A 69 15.43 -16.43 10.42
C PRO A 69 16.11 -17.70 9.86
N PRO A 70 17.44 -17.69 9.63
CA PRO A 70 18.12 -18.86 9.10
C PRO A 70 17.76 -20.05 10.00
N LEU A 71 17.25 -21.14 9.40
CA LEU A 71 16.70 -22.27 10.15
C LEU A 71 17.72 -22.92 11.09
N LEU A 72 19.02 -22.70 10.89
CA LEU A 72 20.11 -23.07 11.79
C LEU A 72 21.27 -22.09 11.54
N PRO A 73 22.13 -21.79 12.54
CA PRO A 73 23.42 -21.17 12.24
C PRO A 73 24.19 -22.08 11.29
N HIS A 74 24.75 -21.52 10.21
CA HIS A 74 25.69 -22.27 9.37
C HIS A 74 26.79 -22.84 10.27
N PRO A 75 27.09 -24.16 10.21
CA PRO A 75 28.23 -24.67 10.94
C PRO A 75 29.45 -23.90 10.45
N LEU A 76 30.19 -23.30 11.38
CA LEU A 76 31.45 -22.66 11.09
C LEU A 76 32.33 -23.70 10.40
N ARG A 77 32.54 -23.52 9.09
CA ARG A 77 33.46 -24.35 8.32
C ARG A 77 34.84 -24.11 8.94
N PRO A 78 35.53 -25.12 9.49
CA PRO A 78 36.87 -24.91 10.00
C PRO A 78 37.74 -24.46 8.82
N ALA A 79 38.48 -23.37 9.03
CA ALA A 79 39.53 -22.96 8.10
C ALA A 79 40.57 -24.09 8.09
N GLY A 80 40.55 -24.86 7.01
CA GLY A 80 41.65 -25.73 6.60
C GLY A 80 42.49 -25.03 5.55
#